data_AF-A0A9N9PG51-F1
#
_entry.id   AF-A0A9N9PG51-F1
#
_cell.length_a   1.000
_cell.length_b   1.000
_cell.length_c   1.000
_cell.angle_alpha   90.00
_cell.angle_beta   90.00
_cell.angle_gamma   90.00
#
_symmetry.space_group_name_H-M   'P 1'
#
loop_
_entity.id
_entity.type
_entity.pdbx_description
1 polymer ?
#
loop_
_entity_poly.entity_id
_entity_poly.type
_entity_poly.pdbx_seq_one_letter_code
_entity_poly.pdbx_strand_id
1 'polypeptide(L)'
;NPNIISPDLDVPSDVLPYVISKDFNTDILKQSFRNWTELSLVTWTRYIIEKHELENEPEFAEKFLSCIPTQFGVKRPNEAYFQDVTLFSDLPNISIKGNEEFFKMLGIHKHVELDRVFSRLVNNENLNHMKLVEYFAKQVKNLKANDVERLKTSAIWIKESDDNNKSDTNVQRYLAKELYAPYAQNRELELP
;
A
#
# COMPACT_ATOMS: atom_id res chain seq x y z
N ASN A 1 6.64 -10.76 -20.81
CA ASN A 1 6.41 -9.30 -20.77
C ASN A 1 7.71 -8.48 -20.70
N PRO A 2 8.44 -8.30 -21.82
CA PRO A 2 9.73 -7.59 -21.85
C PRO A 2 9.62 -6.09 -21.57
N ASN A 3 8.41 -5.52 -21.68
CA ASN A 3 8.12 -4.13 -21.37
C ASN A 3 8.12 -3.83 -19.86
N ILE A 4 8.15 -4.87 -19.03
CA ILE A 4 8.04 -4.75 -17.56
C ILE A 4 9.14 -5.49 -16.84
N ILE A 5 9.52 -6.68 -17.33
CA ILE A 5 10.68 -7.43 -16.85
C ILE A 5 11.77 -7.30 -17.90
N SER A 6 12.90 -6.69 -17.54
CA SER A 6 14.03 -6.60 -18.47
C SER A 6 14.48 -8.00 -18.90
N PRO A 7 14.75 -8.22 -20.20
CA PRO A 7 15.11 -9.53 -20.74
C PRO A 7 16.46 -10.05 -20.24
N ASP A 8 17.28 -9.18 -19.65
CA ASP A 8 18.59 -9.48 -19.06
C ASP A 8 18.50 -9.94 -17.60
N LEU A 9 17.29 -10.04 -17.04
CA LEU A 9 17.07 -10.48 -15.66
C LEU A 9 16.84 -11.99 -15.62
N ASP A 10 17.33 -12.62 -14.55
CA ASP A 10 17.12 -14.04 -14.34
C ASP A 10 15.63 -14.40 -14.27
N VAL A 11 15.32 -15.53 -14.89
CA VAL A 11 13.98 -16.12 -14.90
C VAL A 11 14.03 -17.51 -14.29
N PRO A 12 12.93 -17.98 -13.67
CA PRO A 12 12.86 -19.35 -13.15
C PRO A 12 13.20 -20.39 -14.24
N SER A 13 13.75 -21.54 -13.84
CA SER A 13 14.10 -22.65 -14.75
C SER A 13 12.92 -23.15 -15.59
N ASP A 14 11.70 -22.92 -15.12
CA ASP A 14 10.47 -23.42 -15.73
C ASP A 14 9.91 -22.42 -16.77
N VAL A 15 10.61 -21.31 -17.03
CA VAL A 15 10.22 -20.23 -17.94
C VAL A 15 11.20 -20.15 -19.11
N LEU A 16 10.71 -19.96 -20.34
CA LEU A 16 11.60 -19.63 -21.46
C LEU A 16 12.13 -18.21 -21.30
N PRO A 17 13.46 -18.01 -21.31
CA PRO A 17 14.02 -16.68 -21.43
C PRO A 17 13.49 -15.96 -22.68
N TYR A 18 13.27 -14.65 -22.57
CA TYR A 18 12.78 -13.83 -23.69
C TYR A 18 13.70 -13.91 -24.92
N VAL A 19 15.02 -13.96 -24.68
CA VAL A 19 16.04 -14.07 -25.73
C VAL A 19 15.80 -15.28 -26.63
N ILE A 20 15.27 -16.37 -26.06
CA ILE A 20 14.95 -17.60 -26.79
C ILE A 20 13.53 -17.49 -27.37
N SER A 21 12.54 -17.05 -26.59
CA SER A 21 11.13 -17.07 -27.01
C SER A 21 10.74 -16.03 -28.07
N LYS A 22 11.49 -14.93 -28.22
CA LYS A 22 11.15 -13.82 -29.13
C LYS A 22 10.99 -14.22 -30.60
N ASP A 23 11.65 -15.29 -31.03
CA ASP A 23 11.67 -15.74 -32.43
C ASP A 23 10.61 -16.84 -32.71
N PHE A 24 9.86 -17.24 -31.69
CA PHE A 24 8.84 -18.29 -31.80
C PHE A 24 7.43 -17.73 -32.00
N ASN A 25 6.60 -18.49 -32.72
CA ASN A 25 5.17 -18.22 -32.80
C ASN A 25 4.48 -18.67 -31.50
N THR A 26 3.73 -17.76 -30.87
CA THR A 26 3.02 -17.99 -29.61
C THR A 26 2.03 -19.15 -29.65
N ASP A 27 1.40 -19.39 -30.81
CA ASP A 27 0.41 -20.47 -30.97
C ASP A 27 1.09 -21.84 -31.01
N ILE A 28 2.25 -21.92 -31.66
CA ILE A 28 3.09 -23.13 -31.70
C ILE A 28 3.61 -23.43 -30.29
N LEU A 29 4.08 -22.43 -29.55
CA LEU A 29 4.55 -22.61 -28.17
C LEU A 29 3.43 -23.14 -27.25
N LYS A 30 2.24 -22.55 -27.31
CA LYS A 30 1.09 -23.01 -26.51
C LYS A 30 0.70 -24.46 -26.84
N GLN A 31 0.73 -24.80 -28.14
CA GLN A 31 0.35 -26.13 -28.60
C GLN A 31 1.41 -27.20 -28.28
N SER A 32 2.70 -26.88 -28.45
CA SER A 32 3.82 -27.79 -28.17
C SER A 32 4.02 -28.05 -26.68
N PHE A 33 3.78 -27.05 -25.82
CA PHE A 33 4.08 -27.15 -24.39
C PHE A 33 2.85 -27.35 -23.48
N ARG A 34 1.64 -27.50 -24.06
CA ARG A 34 0.31 -27.77 -23.43
C ARG A 34 -0.16 -26.83 -22.30
N ASN A 35 0.70 -26.42 -21.38
CA ASN A 35 0.41 -25.62 -20.19
C ASN A 35 1.40 -24.45 -20.00
N TRP A 36 2.11 -24.03 -21.04
CA TRP A 36 3.04 -22.92 -20.88
C TRP A 36 2.31 -21.61 -20.63
N THR A 37 2.52 -21.05 -19.45
CA THR A 37 1.93 -19.79 -19.03
C THR A 37 2.96 -18.68 -19.17
N GLU A 38 2.51 -17.48 -19.53
CA GLU A 38 3.39 -16.31 -19.52
C GLU A 38 3.89 -16.07 -18.09
N LEU A 39 5.17 -15.76 -17.95
CA LEU A 39 5.75 -15.37 -16.67
C LEU A 39 5.06 -14.10 -16.16
N SER A 40 4.22 -14.27 -15.15
CA SER A 40 3.58 -13.16 -14.46
C SER A 40 4.60 -12.40 -13.62
N LEU A 41 4.40 -11.08 -13.49
CA LEU A 41 5.22 -10.24 -12.61
C LEU A 41 5.22 -10.74 -11.17
N VAL A 42 4.09 -11.23 -10.68
CA VAL A 42 3.96 -11.74 -9.31
C VAL A 42 4.82 -13.00 -9.13
N THR A 43 4.80 -13.91 -10.10
CA THR A 43 5.61 -15.14 -10.06
C THR A 43 7.09 -14.83 -10.15
N TRP A 44 7.48 -13.96 -11.08
CA TRP A 44 8.87 -13.53 -11.24
C TRP A 44 9.39 -12.79 -10.01
N THR A 45 8.59 -11.88 -9.46
CA THR A 45 8.99 -11.11 -8.28
C THR A 45 9.19 -12.02 -7.07
N ARG A 46 8.33 -13.04 -6.88
CA ARG A 46 8.50 -14.03 -5.81
C ARG A 46 9.82 -14.80 -5.97
N TYR A 47 10.11 -15.26 -7.19
CA TYR A 47 11.36 -15.97 -7.49
C TYR A 47 12.60 -15.12 -7.19
N ILE A 48 12.58 -13.84 -7.55
CA ILE A 48 13.73 -12.96 -7.31
C ILE A 48 13.92 -12.65 -5.83
N ILE A 49 12.85 -12.43 -5.08
CA ILE A 49 12.94 -12.15 -3.63
C ILE A 49 13.56 -13.34 -2.87
N GLU A 50 13.51 -14.55 -3.42
CA GLU A 50 14.15 -15.73 -2.85
C GLU A 50 15.65 -15.85 -3.19
N LYS A 51 16.20 -15.02 -4.09
CA LYS A 51 17.61 -15.05 -4.47
C LYS A 51 18.47 -14.26 -3.49
N HIS A 52 19.51 -14.91 -2.95
CA HIS A 52 20.51 -14.26 -2.09
C HIS A 52 21.31 -13.14 -2.79
N GLU A 53 21.41 -13.16 -4.12
CA GLU A 53 22.09 -12.13 -4.92
C GLU A 53 21.45 -10.75 -4.73
N LEU A 54 20.14 -10.72 -4.44
CA LEU A 54 19.37 -9.50 -4.22
C LEU A 54 19.76 -8.73 -2.96
N GLU A 55 20.26 -9.43 -1.94
CA GLU A 55 20.74 -8.81 -0.69
C GLU A 55 22.21 -8.37 -0.79
N ASN A 56 22.99 -9.00 -1.68
CA ASN A 56 24.44 -8.84 -1.75
C ASN A 56 24.92 -7.94 -2.89
N GLU A 57 24.13 -7.79 -3.96
CA GLU A 57 24.50 -7.02 -5.15
C GLU A 57 23.60 -5.78 -5.36
N PRO A 58 24.10 -4.57 -5.08
CA PRO A 58 23.30 -3.35 -5.20
C PRO A 58 22.91 -3.03 -6.65
N GLU A 59 23.74 -3.37 -7.64
CA GLU A 59 23.41 -3.18 -9.07
C GLU A 59 22.23 -4.07 -9.51
N PHE A 60 22.16 -5.29 -8.99
CA PHE A 60 21.04 -6.21 -9.24
C PHE A 60 19.76 -5.71 -8.55
N ALA A 61 19.88 -5.22 -7.32
CA ALA A 61 18.78 -4.57 -6.61
C ALA A 61 18.32 -3.29 -7.34
N GLU A 62 19.22 -2.50 -7.94
CA GLU A 62 18.88 -1.26 -8.67
C GLU A 62 18.04 -1.53 -9.93
N LYS A 63 18.33 -2.61 -10.66
CA LYS A 63 17.46 -3.05 -11.76
C LYS A 63 16.06 -3.44 -11.25
N PHE A 64 15.96 -4.03 -10.06
CA PHE A 64 14.69 -4.38 -9.40
C PHE A 64 13.96 -3.17 -8.77
N LEU A 65 14.70 -2.16 -8.31
CA LEU A 65 14.20 -0.93 -7.69
C LEU A 65 13.31 -0.09 -8.61
N SER A 66 13.28 -0.40 -9.91
CA SER A 66 12.47 0.36 -10.86
C SER A 66 10.97 0.06 -10.74
N CYS A 67 10.56 -1.15 -10.31
CA CYS A 67 9.19 -1.63 -10.48
C CYS A 67 8.80 -2.72 -9.46
N ILE A 68 7.67 -2.53 -8.75
CA ILE A 68 7.05 -3.53 -7.88
C ILE A 68 5.57 -3.74 -8.24
N PRO A 69 5.06 -4.99 -8.28
CA PRO A 69 3.64 -5.24 -8.49
C PRO A 69 2.80 -4.80 -7.27
N THR A 70 1.81 -3.94 -7.53
CA THR A 70 0.85 -3.43 -6.56
C THR A 70 -0.59 -3.67 -7.02
N GLN A 71 -1.56 -3.40 -6.15
CA GLN A 71 -2.98 -3.49 -6.52
C GLN A 71 -3.40 -2.56 -7.67
N PHE A 72 -2.64 -1.49 -7.94
CA PHE A 72 -2.86 -0.56 -9.05
C PHE A 72 -1.90 -0.79 -10.21
N GLY A 73 -1.42 -2.03 -10.38
CA GLY A 73 -0.42 -2.39 -11.38
C GLY A 73 1.00 -2.13 -10.87
N VAL A 74 1.93 -1.91 -11.79
CA VAL A 74 3.35 -1.76 -11.45
C VAL A 74 3.63 -0.32 -11.04
N LYS A 75 4.26 -0.15 -9.88
CA LYS A 75 4.66 1.16 -9.33
C LYS A 75 6.11 1.13 -8.87
N ARG A 76 6.67 2.30 -8.58
CA ARG A 76 8.00 2.38 -7.96
C ARG A 76 7.90 1.91 -6.51
N PRO A 77 8.89 1.18 -5.98
CA PRO A 77 8.94 0.78 -4.57
C PRO A 77 8.71 1.95 -3.59
N ASN A 78 9.33 3.12 -3.86
CA ASN A 78 9.15 4.34 -3.07
C ASN A 78 7.71 4.90 -3.09
N GLU A 79 6.87 4.49 -4.02
CA GLU A 79 5.47 4.90 -4.07
C GLU A 79 4.55 3.87 -3.40
N ALA A 80 5.06 2.66 -3.15
CA ALA A 80 4.31 1.50 -2.69
C ALA A 80 4.26 1.35 -1.16
N TYR A 81 3.23 0.63 -0.69
CA TYR A 81 3.00 0.35 0.72
C TYR A 81 2.91 -1.15 1.01
N PHE A 82 3.18 -1.54 2.25
CA PHE A 82 2.96 -2.92 2.71
C PHE A 82 1.47 -3.28 2.67
N GLN A 83 1.17 -4.58 2.52
CA GLN A 83 -0.20 -5.11 2.48
C GLN A 83 -1.05 -4.69 3.69
N ASP A 84 -0.43 -4.60 4.86
CA ASP A 84 -1.10 -4.26 6.11
C ASP A 84 -1.56 -2.80 6.19
N VAL A 85 -1.08 -1.93 5.30
CA VAL A 85 -1.38 -0.50 5.29
C VAL A 85 -2.70 -0.25 4.55
N THR A 86 -3.82 -0.40 5.25
CA THR A 86 -5.17 -0.26 4.65
C THR A 86 -5.88 1.06 4.98
N LEU A 87 -5.10 2.07 5.37
CA LEU A 87 -5.59 3.37 5.83
C LEU A 87 -6.38 4.11 4.74
N PHE A 88 -5.88 4.07 3.50
CA PHE A 88 -6.58 4.61 2.33
C PHE A 88 -6.80 3.52 1.29
N SER A 89 -7.95 3.57 0.61
CA SER A 89 -8.33 2.61 -0.43
C SER A 89 -7.52 2.78 -1.72
N ASP A 90 -6.89 3.93 -1.91
CA ASP A 90 -6.13 4.32 -3.10
C ASP A 90 -4.61 4.21 -2.93
N LEU A 91 -4.11 3.63 -1.82
CA LEU A 91 -2.68 3.36 -1.65
C LEU A 91 -2.23 2.20 -2.54
N PRO A 92 -1.10 2.29 -3.25
CA PRO A 92 -0.56 1.17 -4.01
C PRO A 92 0.09 0.14 -3.08
N ASN A 93 -0.72 -0.76 -2.53
CA ASN A 93 -0.26 -1.84 -1.67
C ASN A 93 0.36 -2.95 -2.52
N ILE A 94 1.52 -3.46 -2.08
CA ILE A 94 2.22 -4.56 -2.76
C ILE A 94 1.33 -5.81 -2.81
N SER A 95 1.31 -6.53 -3.93
CA SER A 95 0.49 -7.76 -4.07
C SER A 95 1.23 -9.03 -3.64
N ILE A 96 2.48 -8.89 -3.20
CA ILE A 96 3.41 -9.98 -2.90
C ILE A 96 3.76 -10.03 -1.41
N LYS A 97 4.06 -11.23 -0.92
CA LYS A 97 4.64 -11.46 0.41
C LYS A 97 6.14 -11.74 0.24
N GLY A 98 6.95 -11.33 1.20
CA GLY A 98 8.41 -11.43 1.13
C GLY A 98 9.07 -10.94 2.42
N ASN A 99 10.40 -10.87 2.41
CA ASN A 99 11.19 -10.39 3.54
C ASN A 99 10.89 -8.89 3.82
N GLU A 100 10.44 -8.57 5.03
CA GLU A 100 10.12 -7.19 5.40
C GLU A 100 11.33 -6.26 5.36
N GLU A 101 12.50 -6.71 5.81
CA GLU A 101 13.73 -5.90 5.80
C GLU A 101 14.15 -5.57 4.38
N PHE A 102 14.02 -6.53 3.49
CA PHE A 102 14.26 -6.34 2.07
C PHE A 102 13.29 -5.30 1.46
N PHE A 103 12.00 -5.41 1.75
CA PHE A 103 11.02 -4.43 1.26
C PHE A 103 11.27 -3.02 1.80
N LYS A 104 11.72 -2.88 3.05
CA LYS A 104 12.14 -1.59 3.60
C LYS A 104 13.38 -1.06 2.89
N MET A 105 14.36 -1.92 2.60
CA MET A 105 15.59 -1.56 1.88
C MET A 105 15.28 -1.09 0.46
N LEU A 106 14.24 -1.64 -0.17
CA LEU A 106 13.73 -1.15 -1.46
C LEU A 106 13.01 0.19 -1.39
N GLY A 107 12.73 0.72 -0.19
CA GLY A 107 12.00 1.97 0.01
C GLY A 107 10.47 1.81 0.05
N ILE A 108 9.96 0.59 0.21
CA ILE A 108 8.52 0.36 0.38
C ILE A 108 8.10 0.84 1.77
N HIS A 109 7.01 1.60 1.81
CA HIS A 109 6.56 2.25 3.03
C HIS A 109 5.75 1.30 3.90
N LYS A 110 6.25 0.98 5.10
CA LYS A 110 5.52 0.19 6.09
C LYS A 110 4.38 0.96 6.75
N HIS A 111 4.46 2.29 6.75
CA HIS A 111 3.49 3.18 7.39
C HIS A 111 3.25 4.39 6.48
N VAL A 112 2.06 5.00 6.58
CA VAL A 112 1.79 6.25 5.85
C VAL A 112 2.32 7.41 6.67
N GLU A 113 3.12 8.26 6.05
CA GLU A 113 3.62 9.47 6.72
C GLU A 113 2.46 10.31 7.27
N LEU A 114 2.59 10.75 8.52
CA LEU A 114 1.55 11.51 9.23
C LEU A 114 1.17 12.77 8.44
N ASP A 115 2.12 13.43 7.79
CA ASP A 115 1.87 14.59 6.93
C ASP A 115 0.95 14.29 5.75
N ARG A 116 1.10 13.12 5.13
CA ARG A 116 0.22 12.67 4.05
C ARG A 116 -1.19 12.39 4.58
N VAL A 117 -1.30 11.84 5.79
CA VAL A 117 -2.60 11.63 6.45
C VAL A 117 -3.29 12.96 6.74
N PHE A 118 -2.58 13.92 7.34
CA PHE A 118 -3.13 15.25 7.62
C PHE A 118 -3.51 16.01 6.36
N SER A 119 -2.72 15.92 5.29
CA SER A 119 -3.02 16.60 4.02
C SER A 119 -4.35 16.12 3.42
N ARG A 120 -4.61 14.81 3.46
CA ARG A 120 -5.88 14.24 3.00
C ARG A 120 -7.06 14.59 3.88
N LEU A 121 -6.81 14.69 5.20
CA LEU A 121 -7.82 15.15 6.15
C LEU A 121 -8.23 16.60 5.91
N VAL A 122 -7.28 17.49 5.63
CA VAL A 122 -7.56 18.91 5.31
C VAL A 122 -8.33 19.03 3.99
N ASN A 123 -8.08 18.14 3.02
CA ASN A 123 -8.77 18.13 1.74
C ASN A 123 -10.19 17.54 1.80
N ASN A 124 -10.75 17.29 2.99
CA ASN A 124 -12.09 16.71 3.19
C ASN A 124 -12.31 15.36 2.49
N GLU A 125 -11.26 14.57 2.24
CA GLU A 125 -11.44 13.21 1.72
C GLU A 125 -12.20 12.37 2.75
N ASN A 126 -13.23 11.62 2.33
CA ASN A 126 -14.04 10.75 3.20
C ASN A 126 -13.21 9.57 3.71
N LEU A 127 -12.40 9.86 4.73
CA LEU A 127 -11.55 8.91 5.41
C LEU A 127 -12.37 8.19 6.48
N ASN A 128 -12.21 6.88 6.54
CA ASN A 128 -12.86 6.09 7.58
C ASN A 128 -12.22 6.45 8.94
N HIS A 129 -12.95 7.21 9.76
CA HIS A 129 -12.50 7.67 11.07
C HIS A 129 -12.04 6.51 11.97
N MET A 130 -12.70 5.35 11.92
CA MET A 130 -12.29 4.17 12.69
C MET A 130 -10.92 3.67 12.29
N LYS A 131 -10.62 3.62 10.98
CA LYS A 131 -9.30 3.23 10.47
C LYS A 131 -8.21 4.23 10.85
N LEU A 132 -8.54 5.53 10.87
CA LEU A 132 -7.62 6.57 11.30
C LEU A 132 -7.28 6.42 12.79
N VAL A 133 -8.28 6.23 13.64
CA VAL A 133 -8.09 6.02 15.08
C VAL A 133 -7.26 4.75 15.32
N GLU A 134 -7.57 3.66 14.63
CA GLU A 134 -6.79 2.42 14.72
C GLU A 134 -5.34 2.62 14.28
N TYR A 135 -5.13 3.38 13.20
CA TYR A 135 -3.79 3.70 12.70
C TYR A 135 -3.00 4.54 13.71
N PHE A 136 -3.58 5.63 14.22
CA PHE A 136 -2.94 6.45 15.24
C PHE A 136 -2.67 5.64 16.52
N ALA A 137 -3.60 4.76 16.93
CA ALA A 137 -3.42 3.85 18.07
C ALA A 137 -2.21 2.92 17.88
N LYS A 138 -2.02 2.36 16.68
CA LYS A 138 -0.84 1.53 16.34
C LYS A 138 0.45 2.35 16.30
N GLN A 139 0.37 3.62 15.90
CA GLN A 139 1.51 4.53 15.74
C GLN A 139 1.75 5.47 16.94
N VAL A 140 1.10 5.26 18.09
CA VAL A 140 1.23 6.11 19.30
C VAL A 140 2.68 6.34 19.70
N LYS A 141 3.54 5.32 19.56
CA LYS A 141 4.96 5.42 19.91
C LYS A 141 5.78 6.31 18.94
N ASN A 142 5.28 6.52 17.72
CA ASN A 142 5.93 7.28 16.67
C ASN A 142 5.36 8.71 16.52
N LEU A 143 4.29 9.02 17.27
CA LEU A 143 3.66 10.34 17.28
C LEU A 143 4.54 11.34 18.04
N LYS A 144 4.97 12.42 17.37
CA LYS A 144 5.73 13.51 18.01
C LYS A 144 4.76 14.47 18.70
N ALA A 145 5.27 15.29 19.62
CA ALA A 145 4.47 16.31 20.31
C ALA A 145 3.72 17.24 19.32
N ASN A 146 4.38 17.65 18.23
CA ASN A 146 3.78 18.46 17.18
C ASN A 146 2.62 17.75 16.46
N ASP A 147 2.71 16.43 16.25
CA ASP A 147 1.65 15.66 15.61
C ASP A 147 0.43 15.53 16.53
N VAL A 148 0.66 15.37 17.85
CA VAL A 148 -0.40 15.38 18.85
C VAL A 148 -1.09 16.74 18.93
N GLU A 149 -0.34 17.84 18.84
CA GLU A 149 -0.93 19.18 18.76
C GLU A 149 -1.76 19.36 17.50
N ARG A 150 -1.29 18.88 16.34
CA ARG A 150 -2.07 18.88 15.10
C ARG A 150 -3.35 18.06 15.23
N LEU A 151 -3.32 16.89 15.86
CA LEU A 151 -4.53 16.08 16.11
C LEU A 151 -5.55 16.83 17.01
N LYS A 152 -5.09 17.61 17.98
CA LYS A 152 -5.97 18.39 18.87
C LYS A 152 -6.56 19.62 18.20
N THR A 153 -5.80 20.25 17.31
CA THR A 153 -6.13 21.53 16.67
C THR A 153 -6.73 21.39 15.27
N SER A 154 -6.73 20.19 14.70
CA SER A 154 -7.31 19.92 13.39
C SER A 154 -8.77 19.45 13.51
N ALA A 155 -9.64 20.07 12.72
CA ALA A 155 -11.06 19.74 12.65
C ALA A 155 -11.24 18.50 11.76
N ILE A 156 -10.83 17.34 12.28
CA ILE A 156 -10.75 16.09 11.54
C ILE A 156 -11.67 14.99 12.09
N TRP A 157 -12.28 15.26 13.25
CA TRP A 157 -13.03 14.28 14.00
C TRP A 157 -14.52 14.38 13.67
N ILE A 158 -15.19 13.24 13.63
CA ILE A 158 -16.61 13.16 13.28
C ILE A 158 -17.37 12.88 14.57
N LYS A 159 -18.49 13.57 14.79
CA LYS A 159 -19.40 13.25 15.89
C LYS A 159 -20.03 11.87 15.70
N GLU A 160 -20.37 11.18 16.79
CA GLU A 160 -21.16 9.96 16.71
C GLU A 160 -22.53 10.30 16.12
N SER A 161 -22.91 9.68 15.00
CA SER A 161 -24.24 9.85 14.40
C SER A 161 -25.01 8.54 14.44
N ASP A 162 -26.24 8.57 14.96
CA ASP A 162 -27.14 7.40 15.01
C ASP A 162 -27.65 6.95 13.63
N ASP A 163 -27.47 7.76 12.57
CA ASP A 163 -28.01 7.48 11.25
C ASP A 163 -27.07 6.61 10.39
N ASN A 164 -27.30 5.29 10.43
CA ASN A 164 -26.71 4.30 9.52
C ASN A 164 -27.12 4.47 8.03
N ASN A 165 -27.84 5.53 7.65
CA ASN A 165 -28.59 5.54 6.38
C ASN A 165 -28.53 6.83 5.55
N LYS A 166 -27.50 7.68 5.69
CA LYS A 166 -27.25 8.72 4.68
C LYS A 166 -25.81 8.72 4.20
N SER A 167 -25.69 8.51 2.89
CA SER A 167 -24.56 8.87 2.05
C SER A 167 -24.39 10.40 2.00
N ASP A 168 -24.25 11.07 3.14
CA ASP A 168 -24.13 12.51 3.19
C ASP A 168 -22.68 12.90 2.97
N THR A 169 -22.43 13.45 1.78
CA THR A 169 -21.23 14.14 1.32
C THR A 169 -20.88 15.38 2.16
N ASN A 170 -21.48 15.56 3.33
CA ASN A 170 -21.31 16.71 4.22
C ASN A 170 -21.05 16.24 5.66
N VAL A 171 -20.03 15.39 5.81
CA VAL A 171 -19.55 14.96 7.12
C VAL A 171 -18.94 16.17 7.82
N GLN A 172 -19.71 16.79 8.71
CA GLN A 172 -19.23 17.90 9.54
C GLN A 172 -18.10 17.38 10.44
N ARG A 173 -16.93 18.04 10.34
CA ARG A 173 -15.76 17.72 11.15
C ARG A 173 -15.58 18.73 12.28
N TYR A 174 -15.08 18.22 13.38
CA TYR A 174 -14.93 18.92 14.66
C TYR A 174 -13.51 18.77 15.18
N LEU A 175 -13.11 19.72 16.03
CA LEU A 175 -11.88 19.64 16.80
C LEU A 175 -12.02 18.57 17.90
N ALA A 176 -10.90 17.99 18.33
CA ALA A 176 -10.93 17.01 19.43
C ALA A 176 -11.54 17.59 20.71
N LYS A 177 -11.36 18.91 20.93
CA LYS A 177 -11.91 19.64 22.08
C LYS A 177 -13.41 19.96 21.95
N GLU A 178 -13.98 19.80 20.77
CA GLU A 178 -15.40 20.06 20.50
C GLU A 178 -16.25 18.78 20.60
N LEU A 179 -15.60 17.62 20.73
CA LEU A 179 -16.25 16.33 20.89
C LEU A 179 -16.17 15.85 22.33
N TYR A 180 -17.25 15.25 22.80
CA TYR A 180 -17.34 14.66 24.12
C TYR A 180 -16.93 13.19 24.10
N ALA A 181 -16.47 12.69 25.24
CA ALA A 181 -16.19 11.26 25.39
C ALA A 181 -17.50 10.46 25.27
N PRO A 182 -17.46 9.25 24.68
CA PRO A 182 -18.64 8.43 24.38
C PRO A 182 -19.19 7.75 25.65
N TYR A 183 -19.55 8.53 26.65
CA TYR A 183 -20.24 8.07 27.86
C TYR A 183 -21.74 8.05 27.62
N ALA A 184 -22.45 7.08 28.21
CA ALA A 184 -23.90 6.96 28.10
C ALA A 184 -24.63 8.26 28.50
N GLN A 185 -24.13 8.94 29.53
CA GLN A 185 -24.64 10.22 30.02
C GLN A 185 -24.53 11.34 28.98
N ASN A 186 -23.48 11.34 28.16
CA ASN A 186 -23.29 12.36 27.11
C ASN A 186 -24.17 12.08 25.89
N ARG A 187 -24.43 10.79 25.60
CA ARG A 187 -25.36 10.36 24.55
C ARG A 187 -26.80 10.74 24.87
N GLU A 188 -27.22 10.58 26.12
CA GLU A 188 -28.53 11.03 26.60
C GLU A 188 -28.73 12.54 26.48
N LEU A 189 -27.64 13.31 26.47
CA LEU A 189 -27.63 14.76 26.34
C LEU A 189 -27.46 15.25 24.90
N GLU A 190 -27.44 14.35 23.91
CA GLU A 190 -27.22 14.66 22.49
C GLU A 190 -25.98 15.52 22.22
N LEU A 191 -24.94 15.36 23.06
CA LEU A 191 -23.70 16.13 22.92
C LEU A 191 -22.89 15.61 21.72
N PRO A 192 -22.24 16.52 20.97
CA PRO A 192 -21.43 16.16 19.80
C PRO A 192 -20.20 15.31 20.14
#